data_AF-D1YGD1-F1
#
_entry.id   AF-D1YGD1-F1
#
_cell.length_a   1.000
_cell.length_b   1.000
_cell.length_c   1.000
_cell.angle_alpha   90.00
_cell.angle_beta   90.00
_cell.angle_gamma   90.00
#
_symmetry.space_group_name_H-M   'P 1'
#
loop_
_entity.id
_entity.type
_entity.pdbx_description
1 polymer ?
#
loop_
_entity_poly.entity_id
_entity_poly.type
_entity_poly.pdbx_seq_one_letter_code
_entity_poly.pdbx_strand_id
1 'polypeptide(L)' 'MFSFLSLAAILITIIVFCLVFLLGNSYPRKTRYFLIGIIAVLLIIFLWIVLKILSIH' A
#
# COMPACT_ATOMS: atom_id res chain seq x y z
N MET A 1 -11.89 18.71 5.62
CA MET A 1 -11.31 18.50 4.28
C MET A 1 -10.22 17.46 4.41
N PHE A 2 -10.38 16.27 3.81
CA PHE A 2 -9.31 15.27 3.81
C PHE A 2 -8.30 15.69 2.73
N SER A 3 -7.10 16.08 3.13
CA SER A 3 -6.05 16.47 2.19
C SER A 3 -5.45 15.23 1.51
N PHE A 4 -5.07 15.36 0.25
CA PHE A 4 -4.37 14.31 -0.51
C PHE A 4 -3.13 13.79 0.24
N LEU A 5 -2.40 14.69 0.92
CA LEU A 5 -1.26 14.36 1.78
C LEU A 5 -1.64 13.42 2.94
N SER A 6 -2.82 13.61 3.54
CA SER A 6 -3.31 12.76 4.62
C SER A 6 -3.64 11.35 4.12
N LEU A 7 -4.25 11.26 2.93
CA LEU A 7 -4.54 9.97 2.28
C LEU A 7 -3.24 9.20 1.99
N ALA A 8 -2.24 9.88 1.42
CA ALA A 8 -0.94 9.28 1.11
C ALA A 8 -0.21 8.79 2.38
N ALA A 9 -0.23 9.58 3.45
CA ALA A 9 0.40 9.21 4.73
C ALA A 9 -0.22 7.94 5.34
N ILE A 10 -1.55 7.83 5.33
CA ILE A 10 -2.25 6.63 5.82
C ILE A 10 -1.85 5.41 4.99
N LEU A 11 -1.81 5.55 3.66
CA LEU A 11 -1.45 4.44 2.78
C LEU A 11 -0.02 3.95 2.99
N ILE A 12 0.94 4.88 3.11
CA ILE A 12 2.34 4.57 3.40
C ILE A 12 2.45 3.85 4.74
N THR A 13 1.73 4.31 5.76
CA THR A 13 1.74 3.69 7.10
C THR A 13 1.26 2.23 7.04
N ILE A 14 0.18 1.95 6.29
CA ILE A 14 -0.35 0.59 6.10
C ILE A 14 0.66 -0.29 5.34
N ILE A 15 1.29 0.23 4.28
CA ILE A 15 2.29 -0.50 3.50
C ILE A 15 3.50 -0.86 4.37
N VAL A 16 4.04 0.11 5.11
CA VAL A 16 5.19 -0.10 6.02
C VAL A 16 4.83 -1.11 7.10
N PHE A 17 3.65 -1.02 7.70
CA PHE A 17 3.19 -1.99 8.70
C PHE A 17 3.12 -3.41 8.13
N CYS A 18 2.54 -3.58 6.95
CA CYS A 18 2.51 -4.87 6.26
C CYS A 18 3.92 -5.40 5.93
N LEU A 19 4.86 -4.52 5.55
CA LEU A 19 6.24 -4.90 5.24
C LEU A 19 6.98 -5.38 6.49
N VAL A 20 6.84 -4.68 7.62
CA VAL A 20 7.41 -5.05 8.91
C VAL A 20 6.85 -6.40 9.37
N PHE A 21 5.55 -6.62 9.21
CA PHE A 21 4.91 -7.91 9.50
C PHE A 21 5.48 -9.04 8.65
N LEU A 22 5.72 -8.80 7.37
CA LEU A 22 6.30 -9.77 6.42
C LEU A 22 7.75 -10.15 6.77
N LEU A 23 8.52 -9.19 7.31
CA LEU A 23 9.92 -9.38 7.71
C LEU A 23 10.05 -10.01 9.11
N GLY A 24 9.17 -9.62 10.04
CA GLY A 24 9.23 -10.03 11.44
C GLY A 24 8.67 -11.44 11.71
N ASN A 25 7.87 -11.99 10.79
CA ASN A 25 7.24 -13.30 10.98
C ASN A 25 7.55 -14.26 9.83
N SER A 26 7.95 -15.48 10.20
CA SER A 26 8.07 -16.62 9.28
C SER A 26 6.69 -17.18 8.94
N TYR A 27 5.95 -16.44 8.12
CA TYR A 27 4.66 -16.90 7.61
C TYR A 27 4.84 -18.10 6.67
N PRO A 28 3.91 -19.07 6.69
CA PRO A 28 3.88 -20.12 5.68
C PRO A 28 3.76 -19.48 4.30
N ARG A 29 4.45 -20.06 3.30
CA ARG A 29 4.61 -19.48 1.96
C ARG A 29 3.29 -18.97 1.36
N LYS A 30 2.19 -19.70 1.56
CA LYS A 30 0.84 -19.32 1.10
C LYS A 30 0.38 -17.95 1.64
N THR A 31 0.53 -17.70 2.95
CA THR A 31 0.14 -16.44 3.59
C THR A 31 1.05 -15.29 3.16
N ARG A 32 2.34 -15.58 2.98
CA ARG A 32 3.31 -14.61 2.47
C ARG A 32 2.94 -14.12 1.06
N TYR A 33 2.60 -15.04 0.15
CA TYR A 33 2.14 -14.65 -1.19
C TYR A 33 0.83 -13.86 -1.17
N PHE A 34 -0.10 -14.21 -0.26
CA PHE A 34 -1.35 -13.48 -0.09
C PHE A 34 -1.11 -12.03 0.38
N LEU A 35 -0.25 -11.83 1.40
CA LEU A 35 0.12 -10.48 1.86
C LEU A 35 0.80 -9.66 0.74
N ILE A 36 1.73 -10.27 0.01
CA ILE A 36 2.39 -9.60 -1.12
C ILE A 36 1.37 -9.17 -2.18
N GLY A 37 0.37 -10.02 -2.46
CA GLY A 37 -0.74 -9.69 -3.37
C GLY A 37 -1.55 -8.48 -2.90
N ILE A 38 -1.88 -8.41 -1.61
CA ILE A 38 -2.60 -7.27 -1.02
C ILE A 38 -1.77 -5.98 -1.15
N ILE A 39 -0.48 -6.04 -0.83
CA ILE A 39 0.43 -4.89 -0.94
C ILE A 39 0.52 -4.41 -2.40
N ALA A 40 0.64 -5.33 -3.36
CA ALA A 40 0.70 -5.00 -4.78
C ALA A 40 -0.58 -4.31 -5.27
N VAL A 41 -1.76 -4.82 -4.87
CA VAL A 41 -3.05 -4.19 -5.22
C VAL A 41 -3.16 -2.79 -4.62
N LEU A 42 -2.75 -2.60 -3.36
CA LEU A 42 -2.73 -1.27 -2.74
C LEU A 42 -1.84 -0.29 -3.50
N LEU A 43 -0.64 -0.73 -3.91
CA LEU A 43 0.29 0.10 -4.67
C LEU A 43 -0.27 0.50 -6.05
N ILE A 44 -0.94 -0.43 -6.74
CA ILE A 44 -1.57 -0.14 -8.04
C ILE A 44 -2.68 0.91 -7.88
N ILE A 45 -3.54 0.75 -6.88
CA ILE A 45 -4.62 1.71 -6.60
C ILE A 45 -4.03 3.09 -6.27
N PHE A 46 -2.98 3.13 -5.45
CA PHE A 46 -2.29 4.37 -5.13
C PHE A 46 -1.72 5.05 -6.37
N LEU A 47 -0.99 4.30 -7.18
CA LEU A 47 -0.38 4.81 -8.40
C LEU A 47 -1.45 5.35 -9.36
N TRP A 48 -2.57 4.66 -9.48
CA TRP A 48 -3.71 5.11 -10.28
C TRP A 48 -4.29 6.44 -9.80
N ILE A 49 -4.47 6.60 -8.48
CA ILE A 49 -4.96 7.85 -7.88
C ILE A 49 -3.97 9.00 -8.14
N VAL A 50 -2.67 8.75 -7.92
CA VAL A 50 -1.60 9.73 -8.17
C VAL A 50 -1.59 10.16 -9.64
N LEU A 51 -1.61 9.22 -10.58
CA LEU A 51 -1.66 9.50 -12.02
C LEU A 51 -2.89 10.31 -12.38
N LYS A 52 -4.06 9.95 -11.84
CA LYS A 52 -5.30 10.66 -12.12
C LYS A 52 -5.24 12.11 -11.62
N ILE A 53 -4.65 12.35 -10.46
CA ILE A 53 -4.48 13.70 -9.91
C ILE A 53 -3.47 14.49 -10.74
N LEU A 54 -2.32 13.89 -11.07
CA LEU A 54 -1.29 14.53 -11.90
C LEU A 54 -1.81 14.83 -13.32
N SER A 55 -2.68 13.99 -13.88
CA SER A 55 -3.24 14.19 -15.23
C SER A 55 -4.36 15.22 -15.27
N ILE A 56 -5.04 15.44 -14.15
CA ILE A 56 -6.12 16.44 -14.00
C ILE A 56 -5.55 17.84 -13.75
N HIS A 57 -4.33 17.93 -13.24
CA HIS A 57 -3.67 19.17 -12.85
C HIS A 57 -2.65 19.62 -13.90
#